data_AF-A0A2H0UMD2-F1
#
_entry.id   AF-A0A2H0UMD2-F1
#
_cell.length_a   1.000
_cell.length_b   1.000
_cell.length_c   1.000
_cell.angle_alpha   90.00
_cell.angle_beta   90.00
_cell.angle_gamma   90.00
#
_symmetry.space_group_name_H-M   'P 1'
#
loop_
_entity.id
_entity.type
_entity.pdbx_description
1 polymer ?
#
loop_
_entity_poly.entity_id
_entity_poly.type
_entity_poly.pdbx_seq_one_letter_code
_entity_poly.pdbx_strand_id
1 'polypeptide(L)'
;MKKEENKWDKVEGSASKSSGNLGSGAYTPQYAKKNAPRYSPKRTVRSFRDLEVYQVTIECSVIICAELIPILEKDKFPLVEGMRNCTLSIPLFIAEAHGMRFADFNRAAATLEQAVQGCNKMIVYLEQVQGLSHNADASFTEDMLNRYLRVRGKMLRLEQSWQKFQNTKR
;
A
#
# COMPACT_ATOMS: atom_id res chain seq x y z
N MET A 1 -40.81 -55.32 -33.95
CA MET A 1 -39.55 -55.26 -33.18
C MET A 1 -39.78 -54.36 -31.97
N LYS A 2 -39.49 -54.89 -30.78
CA LYS A 2 -39.88 -54.34 -29.47
C LYS A 2 -39.07 -53.09 -29.11
N LYS A 3 -39.73 -52.10 -28.49
CA LYS A 3 -39.11 -51.00 -27.73
C LYS A 3 -38.69 -51.55 -26.36
N GLU A 4 -37.44 -51.34 -25.97
CA GLU A 4 -36.99 -51.50 -24.58
C GLU A 4 -36.64 -50.13 -24.01
N GLU A 5 -37.39 -49.76 -22.97
CA GLU A 5 -37.21 -48.55 -22.16
C GLU A 5 -36.31 -48.88 -20.96
N ASN A 6 -35.29 -48.04 -20.72
CA ASN A 6 -34.29 -48.25 -19.68
C ASN A 6 -34.66 -47.54 -18.37
N LYS A 7 -35.23 -48.33 -17.45
CA LYS A 7 -34.86 -48.53 -16.04
C LYS A 7 -34.28 -47.35 -15.21
N TRP A 8 -34.95 -46.19 -15.13
CA TRP A 8 -34.63 -45.19 -14.08
C TRP A 8 -35.82 -44.45 -13.45
N ASP A 9 -37.06 -44.90 -13.65
CA ASP A 9 -38.22 -44.30 -12.98
C ASP A 9 -38.98 -45.34 -12.15
N LYS A 10 -38.84 -45.23 -10.82
CA LYS A 10 -39.66 -45.74 -9.70
C LYS A 10 -38.71 -45.99 -8.52
N VAL A 11 -38.93 -45.59 -7.27
CA VAL A 11 -40.10 -45.06 -6.56
C VAL A 11 -39.57 -44.55 -5.21
N GLU A 12 -40.24 -43.50 -4.72
CA GLU A 12 -40.16 -42.90 -3.38
C GLU A 12 -40.25 -43.92 -2.23
N GLY A 13 -39.69 -43.61 -1.06
CA GLY A 13 -40.00 -44.39 0.14
C GLY A 13 -39.07 -44.16 1.33
N SER A 14 -39.59 -43.46 2.34
CA SER A 14 -38.97 -43.02 3.57
C SER A 14 -38.60 -44.13 4.59
N ALA A 15 -37.56 -43.79 5.38
CA ALA A 15 -37.31 -44.13 6.79
C ALA A 15 -36.79 -45.54 7.17
N SER A 16 -35.52 -45.57 7.59
CA SER A 16 -35.12 -46.32 8.80
C SER A 16 -34.16 -45.47 9.64
N LYS A 17 -34.49 -45.29 10.92
CA LYS A 17 -33.58 -44.74 11.93
C LYS A 17 -32.59 -45.85 12.31
N SER A 18 -31.30 -45.57 12.27
CA SER A 18 -30.34 -46.28 13.13
C SER A 18 -29.42 -45.26 13.80
N SER A 19 -29.35 -45.38 15.12
CA SER A 19 -28.46 -44.63 15.99
C SER A 19 -27.03 -45.15 15.82
N GLY A 20 -26.09 -44.24 15.55
CA GLY A 20 -24.67 -44.52 15.58
C GLY A 20 -23.93 -43.25 15.95
N ASN A 21 -23.74 -43.03 17.24
CA ASN A 21 -22.89 -41.99 17.78
C ASN A 21 -21.43 -42.37 17.48
N LEU A 22 -20.82 -41.77 16.45
CA LEU A 22 -19.39 -41.85 16.16
C LEU A 22 -18.89 -40.42 15.93
N GLY A 23 -18.06 -39.96 16.85
CA GLY A 23 -17.56 -38.59 16.93
C GLY A 23 -17.00 -38.10 15.60
N SER A 24 -17.67 -37.12 15.00
CA SER A 24 -17.20 -36.43 13.80
C SER A 24 -16.13 -35.41 14.18
N GLY A 25 -14.95 -35.90 14.55
CA GLY A 25 -13.73 -35.10 14.49
C GLY A 25 -13.36 -34.91 13.02
N ALA A 26 -14.07 -34.03 12.30
CA ALA A 26 -13.73 -33.69 10.93
C ALA A 26 -12.29 -33.17 10.90
N TYR A 27 -11.39 -33.92 10.25
CA TYR A 27 -10.01 -33.52 10.04
C TYR A 27 -9.99 -32.19 9.30
N THR A 28 -9.69 -31.12 10.03
CA THR A 28 -9.45 -29.78 9.46
C THR A 28 -7.95 -29.68 9.21
N PRO A 29 -7.50 -29.77 7.95
CA PRO A 29 -6.06 -29.75 7.67
C PRO A 29 -5.47 -28.42 8.13
N GLN A 30 -4.26 -28.47 8.66
CA GLN A 30 -3.62 -27.35 9.35
C GLN A 30 -3.43 -26.10 8.47
N TYR A 31 -3.39 -26.27 7.14
CA TYR A 31 -3.38 -25.16 6.17
C TYR A 31 -4.71 -24.39 6.09
N ALA A 32 -5.83 -25.01 6.46
CA ALA A 32 -7.16 -24.37 6.51
C ALA A 32 -7.38 -23.55 7.79
N LYS A 33 -6.45 -23.61 8.77
CA LYS A 33 -6.48 -22.87 10.03
C LYS A 33 -5.61 -21.60 10.03
N LYS A 34 -5.37 -20.99 8.87
CA LYS A 34 -4.90 -19.60 8.85
C LYS A 34 -6.10 -18.71 9.09
N ASN A 35 -6.20 -18.15 10.30
CA ASN A 35 -7.14 -17.09 10.63
C ASN A 35 -6.95 -15.96 9.61
N ALA A 36 -7.77 -15.94 8.55
CA ALA A 36 -7.83 -14.80 7.66
C ALA A 36 -8.14 -13.59 8.55
N PRO A 37 -7.38 -12.49 8.47
CA PRO A 37 -7.68 -11.31 9.27
C PRO A 37 -9.13 -10.93 9.00
N ARG A 38 -9.95 -10.85 10.07
CA ARG A 38 -11.34 -10.39 9.95
C ARG A 38 -11.30 -9.05 9.23
N TYR A 39 -11.96 -8.97 8.08
CA TYR A 39 -12.07 -7.73 7.33
C TYR A 39 -12.78 -6.70 8.21
N SER A 40 -12.03 -5.77 8.79
CA SER A 40 -12.58 -4.57 9.38
C SER A 40 -12.52 -3.47 8.32
N PRO A 41 -13.63 -2.74 8.07
CA PRO A 41 -13.61 -1.59 7.19
C PRO A 41 -12.48 -0.64 7.59
N LYS A 42 -11.70 -0.18 6.61
CA LYS A 42 -10.69 0.85 6.87
C LYS A 42 -11.41 2.13 7.34
N ARG A 43 -10.77 2.88 8.25
CA ARG A 43 -11.30 4.18 8.69
C ARG A 43 -11.57 5.07 7.47
N THR A 44 -12.69 5.78 7.52
CA THR A 44 -13.04 6.77 6.50
C THR A 44 -11.97 7.86 6.47
N VAL A 45 -11.45 8.17 5.28
CA VAL A 45 -10.50 9.26 5.07
C VAL A 45 -11.27 10.58 5.13
N ARG A 46 -10.98 11.42 6.13
CA ARG A 46 -11.60 12.75 6.30
C ARG A 46 -10.63 13.85 5.91
N SER A 47 -9.34 13.65 6.15
CA SER A 47 -8.27 14.60 5.88
C SER A 47 -7.11 13.93 5.15
N PHE A 48 -6.25 14.74 4.51
CA PHE A 48 -4.98 14.25 3.95
C PHE A 48 -4.11 13.58 5.04
N ARG A 49 -4.27 13.98 6.30
CA ARG A 49 -3.59 13.38 7.46
C ARG A 49 -3.97 11.91 7.71
N ASP A 50 -5.11 11.47 7.21
CA ASP A 50 -5.54 10.07 7.30
C ASP A 50 -4.94 9.19 6.20
N LEU A 51 -4.30 9.80 5.20
CA LEU A 51 -3.64 9.07 4.12
C LEU A 51 -2.34 8.46 4.63
N GLU A 52 -2.22 7.13 4.50
CA GLU A 52 -0.98 6.42 4.83
C GLU A 52 0.22 6.99 4.05
N VAL A 53 0.02 7.41 2.80
CA VAL A 53 1.09 8.03 1.99
C VAL A 53 1.58 9.35 2.60
N TYR A 54 0.71 10.11 3.24
CA TYR A 54 1.09 11.34 3.95
C TYR A 54 1.82 11.02 5.26
N GLN A 55 1.27 10.11 6.06
CA GLN A 55 1.84 9.73 7.36
C GLN A 55 3.27 9.20 7.24
N VAL A 56 3.51 8.32 6.27
CA VAL A 56 4.85 7.75 6.08
C VAL A 56 5.82 8.79 5.51
N THR A 57 5.38 9.67 4.59
CA THR A 57 6.29 10.64 3.98
C THR A 57 6.68 11.77 4.93
N ILE A 58 5.79 12.20 5.82
CA ILE A 58 6.15 13.17 6.86
C ILE A 58 7.08 12.56 7.91
N GLU A 59 6.89 11.27 8.24
CA GLU A 59 7.81 10.55 9.12
C GLU A 59 9.21 10.45 8.50
N CYS A 60 9.30 9.99 7.24
CA CYS A 60 10.57 9.93 6.51
C CYS A 60 11.25 11.30 6.41
N SER A 61 10.50 12.37 6.16
CA SER A 61 11.11 13.70 6.00
C SER A 61 11.67 14.26 7.30
N VAL A 62 10.97 14.02 8.42
CA VAL A 62 11.48 14.39 9.75
C VAL A 62 12.72 13.58 10.10
N ILE A 63 12.67 12.25 9.94
CA ILE A 63 13.79 11.35 10.24
C ILE A 63 15.03 11.71 9.42
N ILE A 64 14.90 11.89 8.10
CA ILE A 64 16.02 12.25 7.23
C ILE A 64 16.61 13.61 7.60
N CYS A 65 15.77 14.62 7.86
CA CYS A 65 16.25 15.95 8.23
C CYS A 65 16.93 15.98 9.59
N ALA A 66 16.48 15.15 10.54
CA ALA A 66 17.02 15.11 11.90
C ALA A 66 18.29 14.26 12.02
N GLU A 67 18.34 13.12 11.33
CA GLU A 67 19.39 12.12 11.55
C GLU A 67 20.41 12.09 10.42
N LEU A 68 19.96 12.04 9.16
CA LEU A 68 20.85 11.85 8.02
C LEU A 68 21.51 13.14 7.56
N ILE A 69 20.74 14.22 7.43
CA ILE A 69 21.26 15.48 6.89
C ILE A 69 22.47 16.03 7.68
N PRO A 70 22.47 16.06 9.03
CA PRO A 70 23.62 16.54 9.78
C PRO A 70 24.90 15.71 9.55
N ILE A 71 24.75 14.42 9.24
CA ILE A 71 25.87 13.54 8.87
C ILE A 71 26.39 13.93 7.49
N LEU A 72 25.49 14.09 6.52
CA LEU A 72 25.85 14.46 5.16
C LEU A 72 26.48 15.85 5.06
N GLU A 73 26.08 16.80 5.92
CA GLU A 73 26.71 18.12 6.02
C GLU A 73 28.15 18.03 6.50
N LYS A 74 28.43 17.16 7.48
CA LYS A 74 29.81 16.89 7.95
C LYS A 74 30.66 16.21 6.88
N ASP A 75 30.06 15.29 6.13
CA ASP A 75 30.70 14.58 5.02
C ASP A 75 30.86 15.46 3.77
N LYS A 76 30.33 16.69 3.78
CA LYS A 76 30.33 17.63 2.65
C LYS A 76 29.71 17.01 1.39
N PHE A 77 28.64 16.24 1.57
CA PHE A 77 27.90 15.66 0.46
C PHE A 77 27.34 16.78 -0.45
N PRO A 78 27.54 16.73 -1.77
CA PRO A 78 27.27 17.87 -2.65
C PRO A 78 25.78 18.21 -2.83
N LEU A 79 24.88 17.25 -2.55
CA LEU A 79 23.46 17.37 -2.87
C LEU A 79 22.56 17.49 -1.63
N VAL A 80 23.11 17.87 -0.48
CA VAL A 80 22.37 17.98 0.80
C VAL A 80 21.15 18.88 0.68
N GLU A 81 21.31 20.08 0.12
CA GLU A 81 20.19 21.03 -0.01
C GLU A 81 19.10 20.49 -0.93
N GLY A 82 19.48 19.87 -2.05
CA GLY A 82 18.55 19.21 -2.96
C GLY A 82 17.77 18.08 -2.29
N MET A 83 18.45 17.25 -1.49
CA MET A 83 17.83 16.18 -0.73
C MET A 83 16.87 16.71 0.36
N ARG A 84 17.28 17.77 1.09
CA ARG A 84 16.46 18.46 2.10
C ARG A 84 15.17 18.99 1.50
N ASN A 85 15.28 19.73 0.40
CA ASN A 85 14.11 20.32 -0.26
C ASN A 85 13.22 19.23 -0.86
N CYS A 86 13.81 18.19 -1.45
CA CYS A 86 13.07 17.07 -2.01
C CYS A 86 12.23 16.37 -0.93
N THR A 87 12.85 15.96 0.19
CA THR A 87 12.15 15.22 1.25
C THR A 87 11.01 16.02 1.89
N LEU A 88 11.22 17.33 2.10
CA LEU A 88 10.20 18.22 2.68
C LEU A 88 9.05 18.52 1.71
N SER A 89 9.32 18.54 0.40
CA SER A 89 8.29 18.85 -0.61
C SER A 89 7.26 17.74 -0.83
N ILE A 90 7.65 16.47 -0.67
CA ILE A 90 6.76 15.31 -0.90
C ILE A 90 5.47 15.39 -0.08
N PRO A 91 5.48 15.53 1.26
CA PRO A 91 4.24 15.63 2.04
C PRO A 91 3.43 16.89 1.71
N LEU A 92 4.07 17.98 1.24
CA LEU A 92 3.38 19.20 0.80
C LEU A 92 2.56 18.93 -0.47
N PHE A 93 3.15 18.30 -1.47
CA PHE A 93 2.45 17.94 -2.71
C PHE A 93 1.27 16.99 -2.45
N ILE A 94 1.39 16.04 -1.53
CA ILE A 94 0.27 15.15 -1.15
C ILE A 94 -0.90 15.95 -0.57
N ALA A 95 -0.61 16.89 0.33
CA ALA A 95 -1.63 17.73 0.96
C ALA A 95 -2.32 18.64 -0.08
N GLU A 96 -1.53 19.25 -0.96
CA GLU A 96 -2.02 20.10 -2.05
C GLU A 96 -2.89 19.31 -3.05
N ALA A 97 -2.41 18.17 -3.53
CA ALA A 97 -3.15 17.27 -4.42
C ALA A 97 -4.47 16.83 -3.79
N HIS A 98 -4.44 16.45 -2.51
CA HIS A 98 -5.65 16.09 -1.79
C HIS A 98 -6.64 17.27 -1.72
N GLY A 99 -6.18 18.50 -1.50
CA GLY A 99 -7.04 19.69 -1.46
C GLY A 99 -7.77 19.96 -2.78
N MET A 100 -7.12 19.70 -3.92
CA MET A 100 -7.66 20.05 -5.25
C MET A 100 -8.43 18.92 -5.94
N ARG A 101 -8.36 17.67 -5.45
CA ARG A 101 -8.87 16.45 -6.11
C ARG A 101 -10.33 16.47 -6.57
N PHE A 102 -11.17 17.34 -6.01
CA PHE A 102 -12.57 17.50 -6.41
C PHE A 102 -12.83 18.72 -7.30
N ALA A 103 -11.98 19.75 -7.22
CA ALA A 103 -12.14 21.00 -7.97
C ALA A 103 -11.45 20.90 -9.34
N ASP A 104 -10.22 20.40 -9.36
CA ASP A 104 -9.41 20.21 -10.56
C ASP A 104 -8.67 18.88 -10.46
N PHE A 105 -9.28 17.84 -11.06
CA PHE A 105 -8.74 16.50 -11.02
C PHE A 105 -7.39 16.39 -11.75
N ASN A 106 -7.26 17.04 -12.92
CA ASN A 106 -6.04 16.95 -13.72
C ASN A 106 -4.86 17.58 -12.97
N ARG A 107 -5.09 18.74 -12.36
CA ARG A 107 -4.07 19.39 -11.52
C ARG A 107 -3.75 18.57 -10.28
N ALA A 108 -4.76 18.00 -9.61
CA ALA A 108 -4.53 17.14 -8.46
C ALA A 108 -3.71 15.88 -8.80
N ALA A 109 -4.00 15.24 -9.94
CA ALA A 109 -3.24 14.09 -10.43
C ALA A 109 -1.79 14.50 -10.74
N ALA A 110 -1.58 15.60 -11.46
CA ALA A 110 -0.25 16.11 -11.77
C ALA A 110 0.55 16.47 -10.50
N THR A 111 -0.07 17.09 -9.49
CA THR A 111 0.58 17.40 -8.21
C THR A 111 0.91 16.11 -7.43
N LEU A 112 0.04 15.10 -7.45
CA LEU A 112 0.34 13.81 -6.82
C LEU A 112 1.49 13.08 -7.55
N GLU A 113 1.57 13.23 -8.87
CA GLU A 113 2.68 12.72 -9.68
C GLU A 113 4.00 13.42 -9.33
N GLN A 114 3.99 14.72 -9.03
CA GLN A 114 5.18 15.41 -8.49
C GLN A 114 5.67 14.78 -7.17
N ALA A 115 4.75 14.36 -6.29
CA ALA A 115 5.12 13.62 -5.07
C ALA A 115 5.76 12.25 -5.39
N VAL A 116 5.24 11.55 -6.39
CA VAL A 116 5.82 10.28 -6.90
C VAL A 116 7.22 10.49 -7.47
N GLN A 117 7.42 11.55 -8.26
CA GLN A 117 8.72 11.93 -8.79
C GLN A 117 9.69 12.32 -7.66
N GLY A 118 9.21 13.00 -6.62
CA GLY A 118 9.99 13.27 -5.41
C GLY A 118 10.46 11.99 -4.71
N CYS A 119 9.60 10.98 -4.58
CA CYS A 119 10.00 9.68 -4.04
C CYS A 119 11.11 9.02 -4.89
N ASN A 120 11.00 9.08 -6.23
CA ASN A 120 12.04 8.57 -7.13
C ASN A 120 13.37 9.30 -6.93
N LYS A 121 13.34 10.64 -6.82
CA LYS A 121 14.54 11.44 -6.55
C LYS A 121 15.16 11.10 -5.20
N MET A 122 14.34 10.90 -4.16
CA MET A 122 14.84 10.48 -2.84
C MET A 122 15.50 9.11 -2.85
N ILE A 123 14.97 8.14 -3.60
CA ILE A 123 15.60 6.84 -3.78
C ILE A 123 17.01 7.00 -4.38
N VAL A 124 17.13 7.77 -5.45
CA VAL A 124 18.44 8.05 -6.09
C VAL A 124 19.39 8.78 -5.13
N TYR A 125 18.90 9.76 -4.36
CA TYR A 125 19.74 10.42 -3.35
C TYR A 125 20.26 9.44 -2.29
N LEU A 126 19.41 8.52 -1.81
CA LEU A 126 19.80 7.53 -0.82
C LEU A 126 20.83 6.53 -1.38
N GLU A 127 20.69 6.10 -2.63
CA GLU A 127 21.69 5.27 -3.32
C GLU A 127 23.03 6.01 -3.48
N GLN A 128 22.99 7.30 -3.83
CA GLN A 128 24.19 8.14 -3.92
C GLN A 128 24.86 8.32 -2.57
N VAL A 129 24.08 8.48 -1.50
CA VAL A 129 24.59 8.56 -0.12
C VAL A 129 25.33 7.27 0.25
N GLN A 130 24.78 6.10 -0.07
CA GLN A 130 25.46 4.81 0.19
C GLN A 130 26.82 4.69 -0.54
N GLY A 131 26.96 5.32 -1.71
CA GLY A 131 28.21 5.29 -2.48
C GLY A 131 29.21 6.38 -2.11
N LEU A 132 28.77 7.51 -1.56
CA LEU A 132 29.59 8.73 -1.40
C LEU A 132 29.81 9.16 0.06
N SER A 133 28.95 8.76 1.00
CA SER A 133 29.08 9.10 2.42
C SER A 133 29.62 7.89 3.18
N HIS A 134 30.69 8.10 3.95
CA HIS A 134 31.31 7.04 4.76
C HIS A 134 30.67 6.91 6.14
N ASN A 135 30.01 7.97 6.63
CA ASN A 135 29.43 8.01 7.97
C ASN A 135 27.93 7.71 8.00
N ALA A 136 27.28 7.63 6.83
CA ALA A 136 25.88 7.25 6.74
C ALA A 136 25.71 5.74 6.98
N ASP A 137 24.78 5.37 7.87
CA ASP A 137 24.45 3.97 8.12
C ASP A 137 23.73 3.36 6.90
N ALA A 138 24.31 2.29 6.36
CA ALA A 138 23.76 1.56 5.22
C ALA A 138 22.38 0.95 5.52
N SER A 139 22.17 0.48 6.74
CA SER A 139 20.88 -0.12 7.13
C SER A 139 19.77 0.92 7.25
N PHE A 140 20.10 2.09 7.79
CA PHE A 140 19.21 3.25 7.84
C PHE A 140 18.83 3.73 6.44
N THR A 141 19.81 3.90 5.56
CA THR A 141 19.55 4.38 4.19
C THR A 141 18.70 3.39 3.39
N GLU A 142 18.94 2.08 3.56
CA GLU A 142 18.13 1.03 2.95
C GLU A 142 16.69 1.01 3.48
N ASP A 143 16.46 1.20 4.80
CA ASP A 143 15.10 1.32 5.35
C ASP A 143 14.36 2.52 4.76
N MET A 144 15.00 3.70 4.71
CA MET A 144 14.39 4.90 4.11
C MET A 144 14.07 4.69 2.63
N LEU A 145 14.95 4.04 1.88
CA LEU A 145 14.75 3.72 0.47
C LEU A 145 13.52 2.82 0.29
N ASN A 146 13.41 1.75 1.09
CA ASN A 146 12.29 0.82 1.06
C ASN A 146 10.96 1.50 1.41
N ARG A 147 10.96 2.45 2.37
CA ARG A 147 9.78 3.26 2.69
C ARG A 147 9.33 4.09 1.48
N TYR A 148 10.24 4.79 0.81
CA TYR A 148 9.89 5.57 -0.40
C TYR A 148 9.40 4.69 -1.55
N LEU A 149 10.04 3.54 -1.80
CA LEU A 149 9.57 2.57 -2.82
C LEU A 149 8.13 2.11 -2.53
N ARG A 150 7.84 1.77 -1.28
CA ARG A 150 6.51 1.31 -0.85
C ARG A 150 5.47 2.41 -0.98
N VAL A 151 5.78 3.63 -0.54
CA VAL A 151 4.82 4.74 -0.58
C VAL A 151 4.54 5.18 -2.00
N ARG A 152 5.55 5.22 -2.87
CA ARG A 152 5.38 5.51 -4.31
C ARG A 152 4.30 4.64 -4.94
N GLY A 153 4.36 3.32 -4.72
CA GLY A 153 3.34 2.39 -5.23
C GLY A 153 1.95 2.64 -4.66
N LYS A 154 1.85 3.12 -3.42
CA LYS A 154 0.58 3.49 -2.80
C LYS A 154 0.03 4.81 -3.34
N MET A 155 0.87 5.78 -3.66
CA MET A 155 0.45 7.04 -4.32
C MET A 155 -0.18 6.77 -5.68
N LEU A 156 0.42 5.90 -6.51
CA LEU A 156 -0.16 5.51 -7.80
C LEU A 156 -1.53 4.83 -7.65
N ARG A 157 -1.69 3.99 -6.62
CA ARG A 157 -3.00 3.37 -6.31
C ARG A 157 -4.01 4.37 -5.78
N LEU A 158 -3.56 5.38 -5.03
CA LEU A 158 -4.40 6.48 -4.56
C LEU A 158 -4.94 7.28 -5.74
N GLU A 159 -4.08 7.61 -6.71
CA GLU A 159 -4.48 8.28 -7.95
C GLU A 159 -5.55 7.48 -8.71
N GLN A 160 -5.30 6.17 -8.95
CA GLN A 160 -6.26 5.27 -9.57
C GLN A 160 -7.59 5.21 -8.82
N SER A 161 -7.55 5.28 -7.48
CA SER A 161 -8.75 5.34 -6.66
C SER A 161 -9.53 6.63 -6.91
N TRP A 162 -8.85 7.77 -7.02
CA TRP A 162 -9.49 9.06 -7.32
C TRP A 162 -10.11 9.06 -8.72
N GLN A 163 -9.42 8.51 -9.73
CA GLN A 163 -9.95 8.36 -11.09
C GLN A 163 -11.25 7.55 -11.12
N LYS A 164 -11.30 6.43 -10.39
CA LYS A 164 -12.53 5.61 -10.27
C LYS A 164 -13.69 6.40 -9.69
N PHE A 165 -13.45 7.14 -8.59
CA PHE A 165 -14.49 7.98 -7.99
C PHE A 165 -14.99 9.09 -8.92
N GLN A 166 -14.13 9.65 -9.76
CA GLN A 166 -14.53 10.63 -10.75
C GLN A 166 -15.39 10.02 -11.85
N ASN A 167 -15.00 8.84 -12.36
CA ASN A 167 -15.73 8.14 -13.42
C ASN A 167 -17.09 7.63 -12.96
N THR A 168 -17.24 7.24 -11.68
CA THR A 168 -18.55 6.83 -11.12
C THR A 168 -19.51 8.01 -10.93
N LYS A 169 -19.02 9.25 -10.84
CA LYS A 169 -19.86 10.45 -10.68
C LYS A 169 -20.30 11.06 -12.01
N ARG A 170 -19.80 10.59 -13.14
CA ARG A 170 -20.24 10.94 -14.50
C ARG A 170 -21.26 9.92 -14.98
#